data_AF-A0A8B8BBB9-F1
#
_entry.id   AF-A0A8B8BBB9-F1
#
_cell.length_a   1.000
_cell.length_b   1.000
_cell.length_c   1.000
_cell.angle_alpha   90.00
_cell.angle_beta   90.00
_cell.angle_gamma   90.00
#
_symmetry.space_group_name_H-M   'P 1'
#
loop_
_entity.id
_entity.type
_entity.pdbx_description
1 polymer ?
#
loop_
_entity_poly.entity_id
_entity_poly.type
_entity_poly.pdbx_seq_one_letter_code
_entity_poly.pdbx_strand_id
1 'polypeptide(L)'
;MAIAMGLLMFEAITVFSPSSSLIVSWQRSTKANIHGFMIAASMCAAIAGFVVIYYNKELNNKEHFTTWHGTMGLITFVWACVQCTGGVLLKYNWIISSWKIRLADMKLYHATAGLCAFTFVSITIVLALFSDWFNSVATGTTWWGAFATLGCLSLMVMQQITTAYLPQSRIIKPKPITSKQDKRKERKKQK
;
A
#
# COMPACT_ATOMS: atom_id res chain seq x y z
N MET A 1 -9.79 12.33 6.67
CA MET A 1 -9.30 10.94 6.47
C MET A 1 -9.33 10.50 5.01
N ALA A 2 -10.49 10.48 4.33
CA ALA A 2 -10.61 9.91 2.97
C ALA A 2 -9.63 10.53 1.93
N ILE A 3 -9.49 11.86 1.90
CA ILE A 3 -8.54 12.52 0.99
C ILE A 3 -7.09 12.09 1.27
N ALA A 4 -6.68 12.11 2.54
CA ALA A 4 -5.29 11.84 2.92
C ALA A 4 -4.95 10.33 2.82
N MET A 5 -5.84 9.46 3.26
CA MET A 5 -5.62 8.01 3.18
C MET A 5 -5.88 7.46 1.78
N GLY A 6 -6.73 8.11 0.98
CA GLY A 6 -6.99 7.73 -0.41
C GLY A 6 -6.00 8.36 -1.39
N LEU A 7 -6.17 9.66 -1.68
CA LEU A 7 -5.43 10.36 -2.73
C LEU A 7 -3.96 10.58 -2.39
N LEU A 8 -3.65 11.03 -1.15
CA LEU A 8 -2.27 11.32 -0.78
C LEU A 8 -1.44 10.03 -0.63
N MET A 9 -2.04 8.98 -0.06
CA MET A 9 -1.41 7.65 0.00
C MET A 9 -1.22 7.04 -1.40
N PHE A 10 -2.21 7.20 -2.29
CA PHE A 10 -2.09 6.78 -3.68
C PHE A 10 -0.88 7.43 -4.36
N GLU A 11 -0.76 8.75 -4.29
CA GLU A 11 0.37 9.46 -4.90
C GLU A 11 1.70 9.06 -4.25
N ALA A 12 1.71 8.79 -2.94
CA ALA A 12 2.89 8.30 -2.26
C ALA A 12 3.34 6.93 -2.78
N ILE A 13 2.41 6.06 -3.20
CA ILE A 13 2.72 4.75 -3.79
C ILE A 13 3.18 4.90 -5.24
N THR A 14 2.50 5.73 -6.04
CA THR A 14 2.78 5.92 -7.47
C THR A 14 4.02 6.77 -7.74
N VAL A 15 4.58 7.45 -6.74
CA VAL A 15 5.83 8.22 -6.89
C VAL A 15 6.99 7.40 -7.49
N PHE A 16 6.99 6.08 -7.29
CA PHE A 16 7.98 5.16 -7.83
C PHE A 16 7.61 4.56 -9.19
N SER A 17 6.39 4.80 -9.68
CA SER A 17 5.93 4.33 -10.99
C SER A 17 6.62 5.12 -12.12
N PRO A 18 7.14 4.45 -13.16
CA PRO A 18 7.70 5.15 -14.33
C PRO A 18 6.62 5.86 -15.17
N SER A 19 5.36 5.40 -15.09
CA SER A 19 4.27 5.89 -15.94
C SER A 19 3.25 6.77 -15.22
N SER A 20 3.21 6.72 -13.88
CA SER A 20 2.16 7.35 -13.07
C SER A 20 2.68 8.32 -12.01
N SER A 21 3.99 8.50 -11.91
CA SER A 21 4.61 9.42 -10.96
C SER A 21 4.51 10.86 -11.45
N LEU A 22 4.17 11.81 -10.57
CA LEU A 22 4.23 13.25 -10.90
C LEU A 22 5.67 13.78 -10.99
N ILE A 23 6.65 13.01 -10.50
CA ILE A 23 8.06 13.42 -10.42
C ILE A 23 8.99 12.37 -11.06
N VAL A 24 8.66 11.92 -12.28
CA VAL A 24 9.38 10.84 -12.98
C VAL A 24 10.90 11.05 -13.03
N SER A 25 11.37 12.26 -13.32
CA SER A 25 12.79 12.60 -13.51
C SER A 25 13.62 12.68 -12.23
N TRP A 26 12.99 12.59 -11.05
CA TRP A 26 13.68 12.80 -9.78
C TRP A 26 14.46 11.56 -9.32
N GLN A 27 15.52 11.79 -8.56
CA GLN A 27 16.34 10.72 -7.99
C GLN A 27 15.54 9.84 -7.03
N ARG A 28 15.89 8.55 -6.98
CA ARG A 28 15.19 7.55 -6.15
C ARG A 28 15.23 7.86 -4.65
N SER A 29 16.31 8.47 -4.17
CA SER A 29 16.46 8.95 -2.78
C SER A 29 15.43 10.04 -2.45
N THR A 30 15.27 11.02 -3.34
CA THR A 30 14.28 12.11 -3.17
C THR A 30 12.86 11.56 -3.20
N LYS A 31 12.55 10.65 -4.13
CA LYS A 31 11.25 9.96 -4.19
C LYS A 31 10.94 9.21 -2.89
N ALA A 32 11.93 8.56 -2.29
CA ALA A 32 11.76 7.87 -1.01
C ALA A 32 11.49 8.81 0.16
N ASN A 33 12.09 10.00 0.18
CA ASN A 33 11.78 11.02 1.19
C ASN A 33 10.37 11.58 1.00
N ILE A 34 9.97 11.89 -0.24
CA ILE A 34 8.61 12.36 -0.56
C ILE A 34 7.57 11.31 -0.17
N HIS A 35 7.78 10.05 -0.54
CA HIS A 35 6.95 8.93 -0.10
C HIS A 35 6.77 8.95 1.43
N GLY A 36 7.88 9.06 2.17
CA GLY A 36 7.84 9.10 3.64
C GLY A 36 7.04 10.30 4.18
N PHE A 37 7.23 11.50 3.64
CA PHE A 37 6.51 12.70 4.08
C PHE A 37 5.01 12.62 3.78
N MET A 38 4.65 12.13 2.60
CA MET A 38 3.25 11.96 2.21
C MET A 38 2.55 10.90 3.07
N ILE A 39 3.19 9.76 3.33
CA ILE A 39 2.67 8.73 4.24
C ILE A 39 2.55 9.27 5.68
N ALA A 40 3.53 10.05 6.15
CA ALA A 40 3.45 10.68 7.47
C ALA A 40 2.27 11.66 7.57
N ALA A 41 2.06 12.50 6.55
CA ALA A 41 0.93 13.41 6.49
C ALA A 41 -0.42 12.64 6.44
N SER A 42 -0.50 11.57 5.66
CA SER A 42 -1.65 10.66 5.63
C SER A 42 -1.92 10.05 7.00
N MET A 43 -0.89 9.60 7.70
CA MET A 43 -1.00 9.00 9.02
C MET A 43 -1.44 10.02 10.09
N CYS A 44 -0.90 11.25 10.07
CA CYS A 44 -1.36 12.32 10.95
C CYS A 44 -2.85 12.62 10.76
N ALA A 45 -3.30 12.71 9.50
CA ALA A 45 -4.71 12.90 9.18
C ALA A 45 -5.60 11.69 9.59
N ALA A 46 -5.05 10.48 9.56
CA ALA A 46 -5.73 9.27 10.05
C ALA A 46 -5.89 9.30 11.57
N ILE A 47 -4.83 9.61 12.31
CA ILE A 47 -4.86 9.74 13.78
C ILE A 47 -5.85 10.83 14.18
N ALA A 48 -5.74 12.02 13.60
CA ALA A 48 -6.64 13.14 13.93
C ALA A 48 -8.10 12.78 13.65
N GLY A 49 -8.41 12.18 12.50
CA GLY A 49 -9.78 11.78 12.19
C GLY A 49 -10.30 10.64 13.06
N PHE A 50 -9.46 9.67 13.40
CA PHE A 50 -9.81 8.59 14.33
C PHE A 50 -10.14 9.15 15.71
N VAL A 51 -9.29 10.04 16.24
CA VAL A 51 -9.48 10.71 17.53
C VAL A 51 -10.78 11.52 17.53
N VAL A 52 -11.03 12.31 16.50
CA VAL A 52 -12.27 13.09 16.37
C VAL A 52 -13.51 12.19 16.38
N ILE A 53 -13.52 11.12 15.59
CA ILE A 53 -14.67 10.20 15.54
C ILE A 53 -14.85 9.46 16.86
N TYR A 54 -13.74 9.04 17.49
CA TYR A 54 -13.76 8.37 18.79
C TYR A 54 -14.37 9.28 19.86
N TYR A 55 -13.84 10.49 20.05
CA TYR A 55 -14.39 11.44 21.04
C TYR A 55 -15.83 11.86 20.71
N ASN A 56 -16.17 12.04 19.44
CA ASN A 56 -17.54 12.36 19.07
C ASN A 56 -18.52 11.23 19.45
N LYS A 57 -18.12 9.96 19.33
CA LYS A 57 -18.95 8.84 19.78
C LYS A 57 -19.08 8.80 21.29
N GLU A 58 -17.98 9.01 22.02
CA GLU A 58 -17.96 9.07 23.48
C GLU A 58 -18.92 10.16 23.99
N LEU A 59 -18.81 11.39 23.48
CA LEU A 59 -19.67 12.52 23.86
C LEU A 59 -21.16 12.28 23.56
N ASN A 60 -21.48 11.43 22.59
CA ASN A 60 -22.85 11.10 22.22
C ASN A 60 -23.31 9.74 22.78
N ASN A 61 -22.54 9.10 23.67
CA ASN A 61 -22.80 7.77 24.23
C ASN A 61 -23.11 6.72 23.15
N LYS A 62 -22.39 6.76 22.03
CA LYS A 62 -22.56 5.81 20.91
C LYS A 62 -21.53 4.70 20.99
N GLU A 63 -21.96 3.48 20.71
CA GLU A 63 -21.05 2.33 20.65
C GLU A 63 -19.97 2.49 19.56
N HIS A 64 -18.77 1.98 19.86
CA HIS A 64 -17.60 2.04 18.99
C HIS A 64 -17.48 0.77 18.16
N PHE A 65 -16.98 0.90 16.93
CA PHE A 65 -16.63 -0.23 16.05
C PHE A 65 -17.75 -1.28 15.84
N THR A 66 -19.02 -0.86 15.82
CA THR A 66 -20.17 -1.74 15.61
C THR A 66 -20.56 -1.94 14.14
N THR A 67 -20.11 -1.03 13.27
CA THR A 67 -20.39 -1.09 11.82
C THR A 67 -19.22 -1.70 11.07
N TRP A 68 -19.49 -2.33 9.91
CA TRP A 68 -18.44 -2.84 9.02
C TRP A 68 -17.40 -1.77 8.68
N HIS A 69 -17.83 -0.54 8.38
CA HIS A 69 -16.92 0.59 8.16
C HIS A 69 -16.05 0.90 9.39
N GLY A 70 -16.65 0.93 10.59
CA GLY A 70 -15.92 1.19 11.83
C GLY A 70 -14.87 0.13 12.14
N THR A 71 -15.23 -1.15 12.01
CA THR A 71 -14.33 -2.29 12.27
C THR A 71 -13.21 -2.36 11.24
N MET A 72 -13.54 -2.26 9.95
CA MET A 72 -12.52 -2.24 8.89
C MET A 72 -11.63 -1.00 8.98
N GLY A 73 -12.18 0.15 9.39
CA GLY A 73 -11.42 1.36 9.66
C GLY A 73 -10.38 1.18 10.77
N LEU A 74 -10.74 0.50 11.86
CA LEU A 74 -9.79 0.17 12.93
C LEU A 74 -8.69 -0.79 12.45
N ILE A 75 -9.06 -1.85 11.73
CA ILE A 75 -8.09 -2.81 11.14
C ILE A 75 -7.12 -2.07 10.22
N THR A 76 -7.65 -1.21 9.34
CA THR A 76 -6.86 -0.40 8.41
C THR A 76 -5.91 0.54 9.15
N PHE A 77 -6.39 1.19 10.22
CA PHE A 77 -5.58 2.08 11.05
C PHE A 77 -4.41 1.35 11.71
N VAL A 78 -4.68 0.21 12.37
CA VAL A 78 -3.65 -0.62 13.00
C VAL A 78 -2.65 -1.14 11.96
N TRP A 79 -3.13 -1.60 10.81
CA TRP A 79 -2.28 -2.05 9.72
C TRP A 79 -1.40 -0.92 9.17
N ALA A 80 -1.93 0.29 9.04
CA ALA A 80 -1.17 1.46 8.62
C ALA A 80 -0.05 1.81 9.64
N CYS A 81 -0.30 1.68 10.94
CA CYS A 81 0.75 1.82 11.97
C CYS A 81 1.88 0.82 11.77
N VAL A 82 1.55 -0.47 11.55
CA VAL A 82 2.54 -1.52 11.31
C VAL A 82 3.32 -1.22 10.02
N GLN A 83 2.63 -0.82 8.96
CA GLN A 83 3.25 -0.49 7.67
C GLN A 83 4.20 0.72 7.76
N CYS A 84 3.81 1.76 8.49
CA CYS A 84 4.66 2.92 8.76
C CYS A 84 5.92 2.52 9.54
N THR A 85 5.75 1.68 10.56
CA THR A 85 6.87 1.12 11.34
C THR A 85 7.83 0.35 10.42
N GLY A 86 7.31 -0.52 9.56
CA GLY A 86 8.10 -1.24 8.55
C GLY A 86 8.87 -0.29 7.61
N GLY A 87 8.25 0.82 7.19
CA GLY A 87 8.91 1.85 6.38
C GLY A 87 10.05 2.58 7.10
N VAL A 88 9.86 2.90 8.39
CA VAL A 88 10.89 3.50 9.24
C VAL A 88 12.06 2.53 9.43
N LEU A 89 11.79 1.26 9.73
CA LEU A 89 12.82 0.23 9.85
C LEU A 89 13.61 0.03 8.55
N LEU A 90 12.94 0.14 7.40
CA LEU A 90 13.59 0.07 6.09
C LEU A 90 14.52 1.26 5.84
N LYS A 91 14.08 2.47 6.20
CA LYS A 91 14.87 3.72 6.07
C LYS A 91 16.07 3.72 7.00
N TYR A 92 15.87 3.29 8.24
CA TYR A 92 16.88 3.23 9.29
C TYR A 92 17.28 1.77 9.58
N ASN A 93 17.70 1.06 8.54
CA ASN A 93 18.03 -0.37 8.61
C ASN A 93 19.15 -0.71 9.63
N TRP A 94 19.95 0.28 10.04
CA TRP A 94 20.96 0.10 11.08
C TRP A 94 20.36 -0.33 12.43
N ILE A 95 19.11 0.06 12.73
CA ILE A 95 18.37 -0.32 13.94
C ILE A 95 18.16 -1.84 14.03
N ILE A 96 18.01 -2.50 12.89
CA ILE A 96 17.71 -3.93 12.77
C ILE A 96 18.86 -4.71 12.13
N SER A 97 20.05 -4.13 12.11
CA SER A 97 21.25 -4.73 11.51
C SER A 97 21.61 -6.11 12.11
N SER A 98 21.20 -6.37 13.36
CA SER A 98 21.39 -7.65 14.04
C SER A 98 20.42 -8.77 13.62
N TRP A 99 19.32 -8.45 12.92
CA TRP A 99 18.22 -9.40 12.68
C TRP A 99 18.52 -10.43 11.57
N LYS A 100 19.68 -10.39 10.92
CA LYS A 100 20.08 -11.29 9.81
C LYS A 100 19.05 -11.39 8.66
N ILE A 101 18.17 -10.39 8.51
CA ILE A 101 17.21 -10.31 7.40
C ILE A 101 17.85 -9.55 6.24
N ARG A 102 17.72 -10.06 5.01
CA ARG A 102 18.24 -9.38 3.82
C ARG A 102 17.43 -8.12 3.53
N LEU A 103 18.12 -7.02 3.22
CA LEU A 103 17.47 -5.76 2.84
C LEU A 103 16.52 -5.91 1.63
N ALA A 104 16.82 -6.83 0.70
CA ALA A 104 15.94 -7.15 -0.42
C ALA A 104 14.59 -7.73 0.05
N ASP A 105 14.61 -8.63 1.03
CA ASP A 105 13.41 -9.26 1.57
C ASP A 105 12.57 -8.25 2.35
N MET A 106 13.22 -7.35 3.11
CA MET A 106 12.52 -6.24 3.77
C MET A 106 11.82 -5.31 2.78
N LYS A 107 12.48 -4.97 1.67
CA LYS A 107 11.84 -4.16 0.60
C LYS A 107 10.64 -4.88 0.00
N LEU A 108 10.74 -6.19 -0.20
CA LEU A 108 9.64 -7.01 -0.72
C LEU A 108 8.47 -7.08 0.28
N TYR A 109 8.74 -7.35 1.55
CA TYR A 109 7.72 -7.37 2.60
C TYR A 109 7.04 -6.02 2.76
N HIS A 110 7.81 -4.92 2.79
CA HIS A 110 7.24 -3.58 2.84
C HIS A 110 6.36 -3.27 1.62
N ALA A 111 6.80 -3.64 0.41
CA ALA A 111 6.01 -3.40 -0.80
C ALA A 111 4.72 -4.22 -0.84
N THR A 112 4.78 -5.49 -0.44
CA THR A 112 3.62 -6.39 -0.40
C THR A 112 2.64 -6.02 0.71
N ALA A 113 3.13 -5.74 1.92
CA ALA A 113 2.29 -5.26 3.02
C ALA A 113 1.67 -3.88 2.74
N GLY A 114 2.37 -3.04 1.97
CA GLY A 114 1.85 -1.75 1.49
C GLY A 114 0.71 -1.89 0.49
N LEU A 115 0.76 -2.91 -0.37
CA LEU A 115 -0.36 -3.26 -1.24
C LEU A 115 -1.57 -3.71 -0.43
N CYS A 116 -1.38 -4.61 0.55
CA CYS A 116 -2.44 -5.01 1.47
C CYS A 116 -3.05 -3.79 2.19
N ALA A 117 -2.20 -2.84 2.63
CA ALA A 117 -2.66 -1.61 3.28
C ALA A 117 -3.56 -0.78 2.35
N PHE A 118 -3.16 -0.59 1.10
CA PHE A 118 -3.97 0.13 0.12
C PHE A 118 -5.31 -0.56 -0.15
N THR A 119 -5.31 -1.90 -0.22
CA THR A 119 -6.56 -2.68 -0.35
C THR A 119 -7.49 -2.46 0.83
N PHE A 120 -6.99 -2.49 2.07
CA PHE A 120 -7.81 -2.22 3.26
C PHE A 120 -8.36 -0.79 3.29
N VAL A 121 -7.57 0.19 2.86
CA VAL A 121 -8.05 1.57 2.68
C VAL A 121 -9.18 1.61 1.65
N SER A 122 -9.02 0.99 0.48
CA SER A 122 -10.05 0.97 -0.55
C SER A 122 -11.35 0.32 -0.05
N ILE A 123 -11.26 -0.84 0.61
CA ILE A 123 -12.43 -1.50 1.20
C ILE A 123 -13.11 -0.58 2.24
N THR A 124 -12.32 0.06 3.10
CA THR A 124 -12.85 0.98 4.13
C THR A 124 -13.55 2.20 3.52
N ILE A 125 -13.02 2.75 2.43
CA ILE A 125 -13.65 3.86 1.70
C ILE A 125 -14.94 3.38 1.03
N VAL A 126 -14.95 2.21 0.38
CA VAL A 126 -16.19 1.64 -0.19
C VAL A 126 -17.25 1.50 0.90
N LEU A 127 -16.91 0.90 2.05
CA LEU A 127 -17.83 0.77 3.18
C LEU A 127 -18.31 2.13 3.71
N ALA A 128 -17.47 3.18 3.64
CA ALA A 128 -17.88 4.54 3.99
C ALA A 128 -18.92 5.09 3.01
N LEU A 129 -18.75 4.85 1.70
CA LEU A 129 -19.71 5.28 0.66
C LEU A 129 -21.09 4.64 0.85
N PHE A 130 -21.14 3.43 1.39
CA PHE A 130 -22.38 2.72 1.71
C PHE A 130 -22.93 3.04 3.11
N SER A 131 -22.29 3.92 3.88
CA SER A 131 -22.80 4.30 5.20
C SER A 131 -24.02 5.23 5.10
N ASP A 132 -24.91 5.16 6.08
CA ASP A 132 -26.11 6.02 6.15
C ASP A 132 -25.75 7.51 6.14
N TRP A 133 -24.66 7.87 6.83
CA TRP A 133 -24.17 9.24 6.88
C TRP A 133 -23.70 9.74 5.51
N PHE A 134 -22.99 8.91 4.74
CA PHE A 134 -22.54 9.35 3.41
C PHE A 134 -23.71 9.47 2.44
N ASN A 135 -24.65 8.53 2.47
CA ASN A 135 -25.85 8.56 1.64
C ASN A 135 -26.77 9.74 1.97
N SER A 136 -26.78 10.23 3.22
CA SER A 136 -27.59 11.40 3.59
C SER A 136 -26.99 12.73 3.15
N VAL A 137 -25.68 12.80 2.88
CA VAL A 137 -24.97 14.04 2.53
C VAL A 137 -24.57 14.10 1.05
N ALA A 138 -24.28 12.95 0.42
CA ALA A 138 -23.83 12.86 -0.96
C ALA A 138 -24.76 11.99 -1.79
N THR A 139 -25.44 12.59 -2.78
CA THR A 139 -26.39 11.90 -3.66
C THR A 139 -25.97 11.95 -5.12
N GLY A 140 -26.44 10.95 -5.90
CA GLY A 140 -26.28 10.88 -7.35
C GLY A 140 -24.83 11.02 -7.82
N THR A 141 -24.52 12.16 -8.45
CA THR A 141 -23.23 12.44 -9.10
C THR A 141 -22.04 12.36 -8.14
N THR A 142 -22.16 12.90 -6.93
CA THR A 142 -21.04 12.93 -5.97
C THR A 142 -20.69 11.51 -5.51
N TRP A 143 -21.70 10.65 -5.32
CA TRP A 143 -21.52 9.26 -4.93
C TRP A 143 -20.78 8.47 -6.02
N TRP A 144 -21.30 8.54 -7.26
CA TRP A 144 -20.68 7.85 -8.40
C TRP A 144 -19.29 8.40 -8.72
N GLY A 145 -19.07 9.71 -8.56
CA GLY A 145 -17.76 10.33 -8.72
C GLY A 145 -16.74 9.81 -7.70
N ALA A 146 -17.13 9.68 -6.43
CA ALA A 146 -16.26 9.12 -5.40
C ALA A 146 -15.95 7.64 -5.66
N PHE A 147 -16.95 6.85 -6.04
CA PHE A 147 -16.77 5.44 -6.38
C PHE A 147 -15.87 5.23 -7.61
N ALA A 148 -16.13 5.98 -8.69
CA ALA A 148 -15.33 5.94 -9.91
C ALA A 148 -13.89 6.38 -9.67
N THR A 149 -13.68 7.43 -8.85
CA THR A 149 -12.33 7.87 -8.46
C THR A 149 -11.57 6.72 -7.79
N LEU A 150 -12.18 6.06 -6.80
CA LEU A 150 -11.53 4.94 -6.11
C LEU A 150 -11.20 3.77 -7.05
N GLY A 151 -12.10 3.48 -8.01
CA GLY A 151 -11.87 2.51 -9.06
C GLY A 151 -10.65 2.86 -9.92
N CYS A 152 -10.57 4.09 -10.41
CA CYS A 152 -9.44 4.58 -11.20
C CYS A 152 -8.11 4.50 -10.43
N LEU A 153 -8.06 4.93 -9.16
CA LEU A 153 -6.85 4.84 -8.34
C LEU A 153 -6.41 3.38 -8.17
N SER A 154 -7.36 2.47 -7.94
CA SER A 154 -7.07 1.04 -7.78
C SER A 154 -6.49 0.42 -9.06
N LEU A 155 -7.01 0.80 -10.23
CA LEU A 155 -6.47 0.38 -11.52
C LEU A 155 -5.05 0.91 -11.76
N MET A 156 -4.78 2.17 -11.41
CA MET A 156 -3.44 2.75 -11.54
C MET A 156 -2.42 2.05 -10.63
N VAL A 157 -2.80 1.72 -9.40
CA VAL A 157 -1.95 0.92 -8.50
C VAL A 157 -1.73 -0.49 -9.06
N MET A 158 -2.77 -1.13 -9.58
CA MET A 158 -2.66 -2.44 -10.23
C MET A 158 -1.70 -2.40 -11.44
N GLN A 159 -1.79 -1.35 -12.26
CA GLN A 159 -0.89 -1.14 -13.39
C GLN A 159 0.57 -0.96 -12.93
N GLN A 160 0.80 -0.21 -11.87
CA GLN A 160 2.14 -0.04 -11.28
C GLN A 160 2.72 -1.37 -10.83
N ILE A 161 1.95 -2.19 -10.09
CA ILE A 161 2.41 -3.49 -9.59
C ILE A 161 2.72 -4.43 -10.76
N THR A 162 1.80 -4.49 -11.71
CA THR A 162 1.94 -5.31 -12.91
C THR A 162 3.22 -4.95 -13.67
N THR A 163 3.47 -3.66 -13.88
CA THR A 163 4.67 -3.16 -14.58
C THR A 163 5.95 -3.39 -13.78
N ALA A 164 5.88 -3.29 -12.45
CA ALA A 164 7.04 -3.43 -11.57
C ALA A 164 7.47 -4.89 -11.32
N TYR A 165 6.58 -5.88 -11.51
CA TYR A 165 6.85 -7.28 -11.15
C TYR A 165 6.72 -8.29 -12.31
N LEU A 166 5.88 -8.04 -13.33
CA LEU A 166 5.75 -8.96 -14.48
C LEU A 166 7.02 -9.08 -15.34
N PRO A 167 7.80 -8.02 -15.58
CA PRO A 167 9.06 -8.16 -16.32
C PRO A 167 10.07 -9.06 -15.57
N GLN A 168 10.10 -8.98 -14.25
CA GLN A 168 11.00 -9.73 -13.39
C GLN A 168 10.63 -11.21 -13.33
N SER A 169 9.33 -11.54 -13.35
CA SER A 169 8.89 -12.95 -13.40
C SER A 169 9.26 -13.63 -14.72
N ARG A 170 9.42 -12.88 -15.82
CA ARG A 170 9.91 -13.39 -17.11
C ARG A 170 11.43 -13.58 -17.17
N ILE A 171 12.19 -12.85 -16.35
CA ILE A 171 13.67 -12.96 -16.28
C ILE A 171 14.09 -14.19 -15.44
N ILE A 172 13.23 -14.66 -14.53
CA ILE A 172 13.35 -15.98 -13.89
C ILE A 172 12.88 -17.07 -14.88
N LYS A 173 13.45 -17.11 -16.09
CA LYS A 173 13.54 -18.37 -16.82
C LYS A 173 14.76 -19.11 -16.27
N PRO A 174 14.68 -20.43 -15.98
CA PRO A 174 15.85 -21.19 -15.56
C PRO A 174 16.98 -20.95 -16.57
N LYS A 175 18.18 -20.67 -16.05
CA LYS A 175 19.40 -20.53 -16.85
C LYS A 175 19.41 -21.70 -17.84
N PRO A 176 19.44 -21.47 -19.17
CA PRO A 176 19.56 -22.58 -20.10
C PRO A 176 20.83 -23.33 -19.75
N ILE A 177 20.73 -24.66 -19.68
CA ILE A 177 21.83 -25.56 -19.32
C ILE A 177 22.94 -25.39 -20.36
N THR A 178 23.84 -24.43 -20.15
CA THR A 178 24.94 -24.13 -21.08
C THR A 178 26.31 -24.40 -20.47
N SER A 179 26.37 -24.94 -19.24
CA SER A 179 27.65 -25.40 -18.70
C SER A 179 27.97 -26.81 -19.23
N LYS A 180 29.20 -27.00 -19.76
CA LYS A 180 29.72 -28.33 -20.17
C LYS A 180 29.64 -29.37 -19.04
N GLN A 181 29.55 -28.95 -17.79
CA GLN A 181 29.40 -29.84 -16.62
C GLN A 181 28.02 -30.51 -16.55
N ASP A 182 26.95 -29.84 -16.99
CA ASP A 182 25.59 -30.39 -16.89
C ASP A 182 25.31 -31.44 -17.97
N LYS A 183 25.81 -31.24 -19.20
CA LYS A 183 25.79 -32.26 -20.27
C LYS A 183 26.53 -33.55 -19.87
N ARG A 184 27.54 -33.43 -18.99
CA ARG A 184 28.33 -34.58 -18.50
C ARG A 184 27.57 -35.37 -17.41
N LYS A 185 26.67 -34.73 -16.66
CA LYS A 185 25.81 -35.40 -15.67
C LYS A 185 24.65 -36.15 -16.34
N GLU A 186 24.06 -35.62 -17.41
CA GLU A 186 23.01 -36.34 -18.16
C GLU A 186 23.56 -37.58 -18.88
N ARG A 187 24.73 -37.49 -19.52
CA ARG A 187 25.38 -38.66 -20.16
C ARG A 187 25.74 -39.78 -19.18
N LYS A 188 25.92 -39.47 -17.89
CA LYS A 188 26.18 -40.48 -16.85
C LYS A 188 24.91 -41.12 -16.28
N LYS A 189 23.73 -40.54 -16.51
CA LYS A 189 22.43 -41.11 -16.12
C LYS A 189 21.83 -42.03 -17.19
N GLN A 190 22.35 -42.01 -18.42
CA GLN A 190 21.91 -42.84 -19.54
C GLN A 190 22.79 -44.07 -19.78
N LYS A 191 23.70 -44.38 -18.86
CA LYS A 191 24.44 -45.64 -18.78
C LYS A 191 24.08 -46.32 -17.48
#